data_AF-A0A7S1SLN7-F1
#
_entry.id   AF-A0A7S1SLN7-F1
#
_cell.length_a   1.000
_cell.length_b   1.000
_cell.length_c   1.000
_cell.angle_alpha   90.00
_cell.angle_beta   90.00
_cell.angle_gamma   90.00
#
_symmetry.space_group_name_H-M   'P 1'
#
loop_
_entity.id
_entity.type
_entity.pdbx_description
1 polymer ?
#
loop_
_entity_poly.entity_id
_entity_poly.type
_entity_poly.pdbx_seq_one_letter_code
_entity_poly.pdbx_strand_id
1 'polypeptide(L)'
;MGQQISALATKIQKHQQQQQQGGRQQQYAAPAVYGQQGVQLVECIFFPDKALPCRNYAQYGNCRRTTCDYAHCETSLTRFLKYFAGTRRSLDIALFTITCNEIAAAVEACHRRGVV
;
A
#
# COMPACT_ATOMS: atom_id res chain seq x y z
N MET A 1 -27.82 -42.36 20.46
CA MET A 1 -27.66 -41.16 19.59
C MET A 1 -27.43 -39.84 20.35
N GLY A 2 -27.61 -39.76 21.69
CA GLY A 2 -27.45 -38.50 22.44
C GLY A 2 -26.02 -38.13 22.88
N GLN A 3 -25.10 -39.08 23.02
CA GLN A 3 -23.74 -38.80 23.52
C GLN A 3 -22.81 -38.15 22.48
N GLN A 4 -22.99 -38.44 21.18
CA GLN A 4 -22.15 -37.87 20.12
C GLN A 4 -22.45 -36.37 19.86
N ILE A 5 -23.71 -35.95 20.06
CA ILE A 5 -24.12 -34.54 19.90
C ILE A 5 -23.53 -33.67 21.03
N SER A 6 -23.49 -34.19 22.26
CA SER A 6 -22.87 -33.52 23.41
C SER A 6 -21.35 -33.30 23.23
N ALA A 7 -20.65 -34.30 22.69
CA ALA A 7 -19.22 -34.20 22.42
C ALA A 7 -18.91 -33.19 21.30
N LEU A 8 -19.77 -33.09 20.28
CA LEU A 8 -19.63 -32.11 19.20
C LEU A 8 -19.88 -30.68 19.69
N ALA A 9 -20.93 -30.47 20.50
CA ALA A 9 -21.23 -29.16 21.09
C ALA A 9 -20.06 -28.63 21.95
N THR A 10 -19.45 -29.52 22.73
CA THR A 10 -18.29 -29.18 23.57
C THR A 10 -17.06 -28.78 22.73
N LYS A 11 -16.85 -29.44 21.58
CA LYS A 11 -15.75 -29.08 20.66
C LYS A 11 -15.99 -27.73 19.98
N ILE A 12 -17.21 -27.44 19.55
CA ILE A 12 -17.57 -26.15 18.94
C ILE A 12 -17.35 -25.01 19.94
N GLN A 13 -17.76 -25.20 21.19
CA GLN A 13 -17.63 -24.18 22.23
C GLN A 13 -16.17 -23.91 22.60
N LYS A 14 -15.33 -24.95 22.66
CA LYS A 14 -13.87 -24.80 22.84
C LYS A 14 -13.21 -24.07 21.67
N HIS A 15 -13.64 -24.33 20.43
CA HIS A 15 -13.09 -23.67 19.25
C HIS A 15 -13.47 -22.19 19.19
N GLN A 16 -14.70 -21.83 19.58
CA GLN A 16 -15.14 -20.43 19.68
C GLN A 16 -14.38 -19.65 20.76
N GLN A 17 -14.11 -20.27 21.92
CA GLN A 17 -13.29 -19.64 22.96
C GLN A 17 -11.83 -19.42 22.52
N GLN A 18 -11.23 -20.36 21.77
CA GLN A 18 -9.88 -20.19 21.24
C GLN A 18 -9.80 -19.08 20.18
N GLN A 19 -10.84 -18.89 19.36
CA GLN A 19 -10.87 -17.80 18.38
C GLN A 19 -10.96 -16.41 19.03
N GLN A 20 -11.59 -16.28 20.21
CA GLN A 20 -11.64 -15.02 20.95
C GLN A 20 -10.29 -14.64 21.60
N GLN A 21 -9.42 -15.61 21.91
CA GLN A 21 -8.12 -15.35 22.52
C GLN A 21 -6.99 -15.10 21.49
N GLY A 22 -7.18 -15.49 20.23
CA GLY A 22 -6.20 -15.29 19.15
C GLY A 22 -6.21 -13.90 18.50
N GLY A 23 -7.22 -13.08 18.79
CA GLY A 23 -7.34 -11.72 18.26
C GLY A 23 -6.58 -10.70 19.11
N ARG A 24 -5.24 -10.76 19.15
CA ARG A 24 -4.46 -9.56 19.49
C ARG A 24 -4.70 -8.54 18.39
N GLN A 25 -5.73 -7.71 18.56
CA GLN A 25 -5.81 -6.43 17.87
C GLN A 25 -4.54 -5.68 18.27
N GLN A 26 -3.55 -5.67 17.38
CA GLN A 26 -2.44 -4.75 17.48
C GLN A 26 -3.05 -3.36 17.33
N GLN A 27 -3.35 -2.75 18.47
CA GLN A 27 -3.75 -1.36 18.54
C GLN A 27 -2.49 -0.56 18.22
N TYR A 28 -2.35 -0.19 16.95
CA TYR A 28 -1.34 0.76 16.53
C TYR A 28 -1.65 2.07 17.25
N ALA A 29 -0.82 2.43 18.24
CA ALA A 29 -0.90 3.73 18.87
C ALA A 29 -0.62 4.77 17.79
N ALA A 30 -1.60 5.65 17.53
CA ALA A 30 -1.36 6.81 16.68
C ALA A 30 -0.19 7.61 17.30
N PRO A 31 0.76 8.11 16.48
CA PRO A 31 1.88 8.88 17.00
C PRO A 31 1.37 10.12 17.76
N ALA A 32 2.06 10.48 18.83
CA ALA A 32 1.77 11.68 19.60
C ALA A 32 1.87 12.92 18.69
N VAL A 33 0.77 13.64 18.54
CA VAL A 33 0.70 14.89 17.76
C VAL A 33 1.31 16.00 18.59
N TYR A 34 2.61 16.24 18.43
CA TYR A 34 3.30 17.37 19.03
C TYR A 34 3.14 18.62 18.17
N GLY A 35 2.30 19.56 18.62
CA GLY A 35 2.27 20.95 18.15
C GLY A 35 1.50 21.18 16.85
N GLN A 36 0.80 22.30 16.77
CA GLN A 36 0.09 22.75 15.58
C GLN A 36 1.07 22.96 14.41
N GLN A 37 1.04 22.06 13.41
CA GLN A 37 1.88 22.17 12.21
C GLN A 37 1.19 21.60 10.97
N GLY A 38 0.56 22.47 10.16
CA GLY A 38 0.08 22.17 8.81
C GLY A 38 -0.93 21.02 8.70
N VAL A 39 -1.52 20.85 7.51
CA VAL A 39 -2.27 19.63 7.20
C VAL A 39 -1.26 18.52 6.99
N GLN A 40 -1.18 17.57 7.93
CA GLN A 40 -0.36 16.37 7.78
C GLN A 40 -1.08 15.40 6.83
N LEU A 41 -0.47 15.09 5.69
CA LEU A 41 -0.99 14.12 4.74
C LEU A 41 -0.64 12.71 5.22
N VAL A 42 -1.67 11.93 5.56
CA VAL A 42 -1.54 10.51 5.87
C VAL A 42 -2.31 9.72 4.81
N GLU A 43 -1.58 8.98 3.98
CA GLU A 43 -2.16 8.12 2.95
C GLU A 43 -1.72 6.67 3.16
N CYS A 44 -2.67 5.74 3.06
CA CYS A 44 -2.38 4.31 3.00
C CYS A 44 -2.58 3.81 1.56
N ILE A 45 -1.55 3.15 1.02
CA ILE A 45 -1.54 2.60 -0.34
C ILE A 45 -1.53 1.07 -0.23
N PHE A 46 -2.58 0.43 -0.73
CA PHE A 46 -2.73 -1.02 -0.68
C PHE A 46 -2.32 -1.67 -2.00
N PHE A 47 -1.66 -2.82 -1.90
CA PHE A 47 -1.24 -3.67 -3.02
C PHE A 47 -1.86 -5.08 -2.86
N PRO A 48 -2.00 -5.86 -3.94
CA PRO A 48 -1.63 -5.54 -5.32
C PRO A 48 -2.62 -4.61 -6.01
N ASP A 49 -2.15 -3.92 -7.05
CA ASP A 49 -3.03 -3.25 -7.99
C ASP A 49 -3.87 -4.27 -8.77
N LYS A 50 -5.10 -3.88 -9.14
CA LYS A 50 -5.97 -4.73 -9.98
C LYS A 50 -5.41 -4.96 -11.38
N ALA A 51 -4.66 -3.99 -11.89
CA ALA A 51 -3.96 -4.03 -13.17
C ALA A 51 -2.73 -3.12 -13.11
N LEU A 52 -1.69 -3.46 -13.86
CA LEU A 52 -0.49 -2.63 -13.96
C LEU A 52 -0.82 -1.28 -14.64
N PRO A 53 -0.23 -0.16 -14.19
CA PRO A 53 -0.48 1.14 -14.81
C PRO A 53 0.08 1.21 -16.23
N CYS A 54 -0.67 1.84 -17.13
CA CYS A 54 -0.19 2.13 -18.47
C CYS A 54 0.85 3.25 -18.39
N ARG A 55 2.11 2.95 -18.70
CA ARG A 55 3.21 3.92 -18.67
C ARG A 55 2.93 5.20 -19.46
N ASN A 56 2.38 5.06 -20.68
CA ASN A 56 2.08 6.21 -21.53
C ASN A 56 1.00 7.10 -20.92
N TYR A 57 -0.06 6.49 -20.39
CA TYR A 57 -1.14 7.22 -19.76
C TYR A 57 -0.70 7.89 -18.45
N ALA A 58 0.07 7.19 -17.62
CA ALA A 58 0.61 7.75 -16.39
C ALA A 58 1.54 8.95 -16.64
N GLN A 59 2.33 8.92 -17.72
CA GLN A 59 3.30 9.97 -18.03
C GLN A 59 2.69 11.14 -18.83
N TYR A 60 1.81 10.86 -19.78
CA TYR A 60 1.32 11.85 -20.75
C TYR A 60 -0.19 12.12 -20.66
N GLY A 61 -0.91 11.44 -19.77
CA GLY A 61 -2.37 11.51 -19.65
C GLY A 61 -3.13 10.89 -20.83
N ASN A 62 -2.44 10.23 -21.77
CA ASN A 62 -3.06 9.59 -22.92
C ASN A 62 -2.32 8.31 -23.33
N CYS A 63 -3.04 7.39 -23.99
CA CYS A 63 -2.49 6.19 -24.59
C CYS A 63 -3.06 6.04 -26.00
N ARG A 64 -2.18 5.86 -27.00
CA ARG A 64 -2.59 5.72 -28.42
C ARG A 64 -2.92 4.29 -28.83
N ARG A 65 -2.72 3.32 -27.94
CA ARG A 65 -3.06 1.92 -28.22
C ARG A 65 -4.58 1.77 -28.22
N THR A 66 -5.12 1.26 -29.32
CA THR A 66 -6.56 1.00 -29.49
C THR A 66 -7.06 -0.06 -28.52
N THR A 67 -6.25 -1.09 -28.26
CA THR A 67 -6.47 -2.09 -27.22
C THR A 67 -5.23 -2.12 -26.33
N CYS A 68 -5.39 -1.71 -25.07
CA CYS A 68 -4.31 -1.71 -24.09
C CYS A 68 -4.82 -2.27 -22.78
N ASP A 69 -4.19 -3.36 -22.34
CA ASP A 69 -4.61 -4.14 -21.17
C ASP A 69 -4.15 -3.54 -19.83
N TYR A 70 -3.37 -2.45 -19.90
CA TYR A 70 -2.91 -1.71 -18.73
C TYR A 70 -3.95 -0.69 -18.25
N ALA A 71 -3.90 -0.37 -16.96
CA ALA A 71 -4.80 0.60 -16.36
C ALA A 71 -4.57 2.02 -16.91
N HIS A 72 -5.65 2.63 -17.41
CA HIS A 72 -5.74 4.04 -17.79
C HIS A 72 -6.42 4.87 -16.69
N CYS A 73 -6.09 4.58 -15.45
CA CYS A 73 -6.57 5.28 -14.29
C CYS A 73 -5.46 5.33 -13.25
N GLU A 74 -5.72 6.04 -12.15
CA GLU A 74 -4.81 6.05 -11.02
C GLU A 74 -4.79 4.67 -10.33
N THR A 75 -3.58 4.14 -10.17
CA THR A 75 -3.22 2.90 -9.46
C THR A 75 -2.45 3.22 -8.18
N SER A 76 -2.35 2.26 -7.27
CA SER A 76 -1.51 2.33 -6.07
C SER A 76 -0.06 2.63 -6.42
N LEU A 77 0.51 1.98 -7.44
CA LEU A 77 1.85 2.30 -7.92
C LEU A 77 1.95 3.76 -8.39
N THR A 78 1.04 4.24 -9.23
CA THR A 78 1.11 5.64 -9.70
C THR A 78 0.90 6.66 -8.59
N ARG A 79 0.07 6.36 -7.58
CA ARG A 79 -0.10 7.20 -6.38
C ARG A 79 1.21 7.28 -5.61
N PHE A 80 1.85 6.14 -5.39
CA PHE A 80 3.16 6.09 -4.74
C PHE A 80 4.21 6.91 -5.49
N LEU A 81 4.27 6.79 -6.82
CA LEU A 81 5.22 7.53 -7.66
C LEU A 81 5.02 9.06 -7.63
N LYS A 82 3.78 9.55 -7.40
CA LYS A 82 3.50 10.99 -7.26
C LYS A 82 4.24 11.63 -6.10
N TYR A 83 4.51 10.88 -5.03
CA TYR A 83 5.28 11.39 -3.89
C TYR A 83 6.71 11.76 -4.29
N PHE A 84 7.38 10.90 -5.07
CA PHE A 84 8.70 11.19 -5.63
C PHE A 84 8.66 12.42 -6.56
N ALA A 85 7.63 12.54 -7.40
CA ALA A 85 7.45 13.70 -8.26
C ALA A 85 7.20 15.00 -7.46
N GLY A 86 6.64 14.90 -6.26
CA GLY A 86 6.40 16.01 -5.32
C GLY A 86 7.64 16.43 -4.52
N THR A 87 8.66 15.58 -4.39
CA THR A 87 9.87 15.88 -3.62
C THR A 87 10.69 17.02 -4.25
N ARG A 88 11.20 17.94 -3.41
CA ARG A 88 11.90 19.17 -3.83
C ARG A 88 13.28 19.38 -3.23
N ARG A 89 13.59 18.79 -2.07
CA ARG A 89 14.82 19.10 -1.32
C ARG A 89 15.68 17.88 -1.11
N SER A 90 15.16 16.90 -0.37
CA SER A 90 15.87 15.66 -0.08
C SER A 90 14.99 14.42 -0.23
N LEU A 91 15.61 13.27 -0.48
CA LEU A 91 14.96 11.97 -0.57
C LEU A 91 15.83 10.88 0.07
N ASP A 92 15.53 10.53 1.32
CA ASP A 92 16.17 9.42 2.01
C ASP A 92 15.41 8.11 1.74
N ILE A 93 16.13 7.07 1.29
CA ILE A 93 15.54 5.77 0.93
C ILE A 93 16.22 4.66 1.72
N ALA A 94 15.44 3.97 2.57
CA ALA A 94 15.87 2.76 3.27
C ALA A 94 15.01 1.57 2.80
N LEU A 95 15.57 0.73 1.93
CA LEU A 95 14.90 -0.42 1.33
C LEU A 95 15.74 -1.67 1.50
N PHE A 96 15.08 -2.83 1.64
CA PHE A 96 15.76 -4.12 1.58
C PHE A 96 16.21 -4.44 0.15
N THR A 97 15.32 -4.28 -0.83
CA THR A 97 15.57 -4.55 -2.25
C THR A 97 14.75 -3.60 -3.13
N ILE A 98 15.31 -3.17 -4.27
CA ILE A 98 14.60 -2.44 -5.32
C ILE A 98 14.80 -3.11 -6.68
N THR A 99 13.70 -3.55 -7.31
CA THR A 99 13.70 -4.18 -8.65
C THR A 99 12.67 -3.58 -9.60
N CYS A 100 11.78 -2.71 -9.09
CA CYS A 100 10.76 -2.04 -9.90
C CYS A 100 11.38 -0.87 -10.67
N ASN A 101 11.38 -0.97 -12.00
CA ASN A 101 11.96 0.02 -12.89
C ASN A 101 11.29 1.39 -12.76
N GLU A 102 10.00 1.42 -12.47
CA GLU A 102 9.23 2.65 -12.29
C GLU A 102 9.67 3.42 -11.05
N ILE A 103 9.94 2.72 -9.94
CA ILE A 103 10.50 3.33 -8.73
C ILE A 103 11.93 3.80 -8.99
N ALA A 104 12.77 2.97 -9.63
CA ALA A 104 14.14 3.34 -9.96
C ALA A 104 14.19 4.60 -10.85
N ALA A 105 13.35 4.67 -11.89
CA ALA A 105 13.24 5.83 -12.76
C ALA A 105 12.73 7.08 -12.03
N ALA A 106 11.84 6.93 -11.04
CA ALA A 106 11.36 8.04 -10.23
C ALA A 106 12.45 8.59 -9.30
N VAL A 107 13.26 7.72 -8.70
CA VAL A 107 14.43 8.11 -7.90
C VAL A 107 15.47 8.81 -8.77
N GLU A 108 15.77 8.26 -9.94
CA GLU A 108 16.67 8.90 -10.91
C GLU A 108 16.14 10.28 -11.33
N ALA A 109 14.82 10.41 -11.55
CA ALA A 109 14.20 11.69 -11.85
C ALA A 109 14.32 12.70 -10.69
N CYS A 110 14.26 12.26 -9.42
CA CYS A 110 14.54 13.11 -8.27
C CYS A 110 15.98 13.63 -8.30
N HIS A 111 16.94 12.72 -8.50
CA HIS A 111 18.36 13.06 -8.58
C HIS A 111 18.64 14.07 -9.71
N ARG A 112 18.09 13.86 -10.91
CA ARG A 112 18.22 14.81 -12.04
C ARG A 112 17.64 16.19 -11.76
N ARG A 113 16.71 16.32 -10.80
CA ARG A 113 16.16 17.61 -10.34
C ARG A 113 16.99 18.26 -9.22
N GLY A 114 18.08 17.64 -8.79
CA GLY A 114 18.91 18.12 -7.69
C GLY A 114 18.34 17.80 -6.30
N VAL A 115 17.39 16.87 -6.20
CA VAL A 115 16.99 16.31 -4.90
C VAL A 115 18.12 15.40 -4.42
N VAL A 116 18.58 15.63 -3.20
CA VAL A 116 19.71 14.91 -2.58
C VAL A 116 19.28 13.82 -1.62
#